data_AF-A0A2D8AGD5-F1
#
_entry.id   AF-A0A2D8AGD5-F1
#
_cell.length_a   1.000
_cell.length_b   1.000
_cell.length_c   1.000
_cell.angle_alpha   90.00
_cell.angle_beta   90.00
_cell.angle_gamma   90.00
#
_symmetry.space_group_name_H-M   'P 1'
#
loop_
_entity.id
_entity.type
_entity.pdbx_description
1 polymer ?
#
loop_
_entity_poly.entity_id
_entity_poly.type
_entity_poly.pdbx_seq_one_letter_code
_entity_poly.pdbx_strand_id
1 'polypeptide(L)'
;MPWPGTLTEKSIADILSWLHGWDNSQLVVALAAANAAISLNNQLLTKAEPVTCHRPFDIPANLAVFAHFAEQLHGADVAIIGRYPGIEYFDKQFSYTCIERTPQGRDLPDAAANYILPQADWVFITASSLTNKTLPHLLWLARNATVVLMGPSMPWLAEWADFGVDYLAGVQVEDPALLHTIISQGGGTKIFDAAAPYRVIKL
;
A
#
# COMPACT_ATOMS: atom_id res chain seq x y z
N MET A 1 -11.40 -8.50 20.55
CA MET A 1 -9.95 -8.33 20.82
C MET A 1 -9.72 -8.51 22.32
N PRO A 2 -8.74 -9.33 22.76
CA PRO A 2 -8.52 -9.65 24.19
C PRO A 2 -7.61 -8.65 24.95
N TRP A 3 -7.23 -7.53 24.33
CA TRP A 3 -6.31 -6.53 24.88
C TRP A 3 -6.85 -5.07 24.88
N PRO A 4 -8.16 -4.82 25.08
CA PRO A 4 -8.67 -3.45 25.08
C PRO A 4 -8.05 -2.66 26.25
N GLY A 5 -7.47 -1.49 25.94
CA GLY A 5 -6.88 -0.59 26.93
C GLY A 5 -5.52 -0.99 27.51
N THR A 6 -4.99 -2.17 27.17
CA THR A 6 -3.73 -2.70 27.75
C THR A 6 -2.59 -2.80 26.74
N LEU A 7 -2.77 -2.28 25.52
CA LEU A 7 -1.75 -2.37 24.47
C LEU A 7 -0.44 -1.66 24.87
N THR A 8 -0.53 -0.56 25.61
CA THR A 8 0.62 0.22 26.10
C THR A 8 1.41 -0.48 27.22
N GLU A 9 0.87 -1.56 27.79
CA GLU A 9 1.58 -2.37 28.80
C GLU A 9 2.52 -3.40 28.15
N LYS A 10 2.43 -3.58 26.83
CA LYS A 10 3.25 -4.54 26.07
C LYS A 10 4.51 -3.89 25.54
N SER A 11 5.61 -4.65 25.53
CA SER A 11 6.81 -4.19 24.84
C SER A 11 6.60 -4.23 23.32
N ILE A 12 7.37 -3.44 22.58
CA ILE A 12 7.35 -3.50 21.11
C ILE A 12 7.73 -4.90 20.60
N ALA A 13 8.65 -5.60 21.28
CA ALA A 13 9.04 -6.96 20.93
C ALA A 13 7.87 -7.94 21.06
N ASP A 14 7.07 -7.83 22.13
CA ASP A 14 5.87 -8.65 22.31
C ASP A 14 4.85 -8.40 21.20
N ILE A 15 4.64 -7.14 20.82
CA ILE A 15 3.73 -6.75 19.74
C ILE A 15 4.24 -7.27 18.39
N LEU A 16 5.54 -7.12 18.10
CA LEU A 16 6.13 -7.58 16.84
C LEU A 16 6.12 -9.10 16.70
N SER A 17 6.13 -9.86 17.80
CA SER A 17 5.99 -11.32 17.76
C SER A 17 4.70 -11.78 17.08
N TRP A 18 3.65 -10.93 17.08
CA TRP A 18 2.38 -11.22 16.43
C TRP A 18 2.47 -11.27 14.91
N LEU A 19 3.53 -10.74 14.29
CA LEU A 19 3.78 -10.86 12.85
C LEU A 19 3.85 -12.32 12.38
N HIS A 20 4.15 -13.27 13.26
CA HIS A 20 4.16 -14.70 12.94
C HIS A 20 2.78 -15.37 13.04
N GLY A 21 1.77 -14.67 13.58
CA GLY A 21 0.42 -15.20 13.78
C GLY A 21 -0.49 -15.07 12.56
N TRP A 22 -1.75 -15.47 12.77
CA TRP A 22 -2.84 -15.47 11.79
C TRP A 22 -4.05 -14.62 12.22
N ASP A 23 -4.00 -13.99 13.39
CA ASP A 23 -5.07 -13.08 13.84
C ASP A 23 -4.90 -11.72 13.15
N ASN A 24 -5.87 -11.35 12.32
CA ASN A 24 -5.81 -10.12 11.52
C ASN A 24 -5.69 -8.86 12.40
N SER A 25 -6.37 -8.81 13.55
CA SER A 25 -6.32 -7.65 14.43
C SER A 25 -4.93 -7.48 15.04
N GLN A 26 -4.31 -8.57 15.48
CA GLN A 26 -2.93 -8.56 15.97
C GLN A 26 -1.94 -8.18 14.86
N LEU A 27 -2.10 -8.71 13.65
CA LEU A 27 -1.23 -8.39 12.52
C LEU A 27 -1.28 -6.91 12.16
N VAL A 28 -2.47 -6.30 12.12
CA VAL A 28 -2.63 -4.86 11.85
C VAL A 28 -1.89 -4.02 12.90
N VAL A 29 -2.04 -4.34 14.18
CA VAL A 29 -1.35 -3.62 15.27
C VAL A 29 0.17 -3.81 15.19
N ALA A 30 0.61 -5.04 14.92
CA ALA A 30 2.03 -5.34 14.81
C ALA A 30 2.69 -4.62 13.63
N LEU A 31 2.02 -4.55 12.48
CA LEU A 31 2.47 -3.78 11.32
C LEU A 31 2.50 -2.27 11.62
N ALA A 32 1.50 -1.73 12.32
CA ALA A 32 1.52 -0.33 12.72
C ALA A 32 2.70 -0.01 13.65
N ALA A 33 2.97 -0.88 14.64
CA ALA A 33 4.13 -0.75 15.52
C ALA A 33 5.46 -0.90 14.78
N ALA A 34 5.56 -1.83 13.82
CA ALA A 34 6.72 -2.00 12.96
C ALA A 34 6.99 -0.74 12.13
N ASN A 35 5.96 -0.20 11.46
CA ASN A 35 6.09 1.03 10.67
C ASN A 35 6.51 2.23 11.53
N ALA A 36 5.97 2.34 12.74
CA ALA A 36 6.38 3.38 13.68
C ALA A 36 7.87 3.25 14.05
N ALA A 37 8.37 2.04 14.34
CA ALA A 37 9.79 1.84 14.65
C ALA A 37 10.70 2.03 13.44
N ILE A 38 10.33 1.47 12.28
CA ILE A 38 11.13 1.50 11.04
C ILE A 38 11.22 2.92 10.47
N SER A 39 10.20 3.75 10.65
CA SER A 39 10.20 5.13 10.15
C SER A 39 11.15 6.06 10.90
N LEU A 40 11.60 5.70 12.10
CA LEU A 40 12.55 6.49 12.88
C LEU A 40 13.91 6.58 12.15
N ASN A 41 14.30 7.78 11.72
CA ASN A 41 15.55 8.06 11.01
C ASN A 41 15.76 7.22 9.73
N ASN A 42 14.68 6.92 9.01
CA ASN A 42 14.73 6.10 7.81
C ASN A 42 15.25 6.87 6.58
N GLN A 43 16.38 6.43 6.02
CA GLN A 43 16.99 7.07 4.86
C GLN A 43 16.18 6.89 3.57
N LEU A 44 15.46 5.77 3.39
CA LEU A 44 14.61 5.57 2.21
C LEU A 44 13.48 6.59 2.22
N LEU A 45 12.80 6.74 3.35
CA LEU A 45 11.72 7.72 3.51
C LEU A 45 12.22 9.15 3.25
N THR A 46 13.44 9.48 3.71
CA THR A 46 14.05 10.80 3.49
C THR A 46 14.39 11.05 2.02
N LYS A 47 14.77 10.02 1.27
CA LYS A 47 15.11 10.10 -0.16
C LYS A 47 13.89 9.95 -1.07
N ALA A 48 12.76 9.47 -0.55
CA ALA A 48 11.56 9.20 -1.32
C ALA A 48 10.95 10.50 -1.85
N GLU A 49 10.61 10.49 -3.13
CA GLU A 49 10.01 11.60 -3.83
C GLU A 49 8.59 11.85 -3.31
N PRO A 50 8.23 13.10 -2.96
CA PRO A 50 6.84 13.43 -2.69
C PRO A 50 5.95 13.23 -3.90
N VAL A 51 4.93 12.38 -3.75
CA VAL A 51 3.91 12.23 -4.77
C VAL A 51 2.85 13.30 -4.56
N THR A 52 3.00 14.40 -5.28
CA THR A 52 1.98 15.46 -5.27
C THR A 52 0.97 15.20 -6.37
N CYS A 53 -0.32 15.17 -6.04
CA CYS A 53 -1.33 15.48 -7.04
C CYS A 53 -1.20 16.98 -7.38
N HIS A 54 -0.52 17.29 -8.49
CA HIS A 54 -0.47 18.67 -8.97
C HIS A 54 -1.91 19.12 -9.25
N ARG A 55 -2.31 20.21 -8.58
CA ARG A 55 -3.56 20.91 -8.84
C ARG A 55 -3.72 21.18 -10.35
N PRO A 56 -4.97 21.15 -10.86
CA PRO A 56 -6.19 21.45 -10.11
C PRO A 56 -7.11 20.24 -9.90
N PHE A 57 -7.49 20.00 -8.65
CA PHE A 57 -8.80 19.49 -8.19
C PHE A 57 -9.34 18.12 -8.64
N ASP A 58 -8.78 17.41 -9.62
CA ASP A 58 -9.52 16.28 -10.22
C ASP A 58 -9.08 14.88 -9.76
N ILE A 59 -7.90 14.73 -9.16
CA ILE A 59 -7.40 13.41 -8.75
C ILE A 59 -7.41 13.28 -7.22
N PRO A 60 -8.29 12.43 -6.64
CA PRO A 60 -8.27 12.10 -5.23
C PRO A 60 -6.88 11.67 -4.74
N ALA A 61 -6.44 12.11 -3.55
CA ALA A 61 -5.10 11.81 -3.05
C ALA A 61 -4.82 10.31 -2.87
N ASN A 62 -5.85 9.46 -2.70
CA ASN A 62 -5.70 8.00 -2.69
C ASN A 62 -5.27 7.41 -4.03
N LEU A 63 -5.34 8.18 -5.12
CA LEU A 63 -4.95 7.79 -6.47
C LEU A 63 -3.64 8.43 -6.92
N ALA A 64 -2.98 9.20 -6.06
CA ALA A 64 -1.80 9.99 -6.42
C ALA A 64 -0.66 9.12 -6.95
N VAL A 65 -0.49 7.90 -6.43
CA VAL A 65 0.50 6.92 -6.91
C VAL A 65 0.22 6.54 -8.37
N PHE A 66 -1.02 6.23 -8.73
CA PHE A 66 -1.37 5.91 -10.13
C PHE A 66 -1.15 7.10 -11.05
N ALA A 67 -1.45 8.33 -10.59
CA ALA A 67 -1.17 9.54 -11.36
C ALA A 67 0.33 9.72 -11.61
N HIS A 68 1.18 9.43 -10.62
CA HIS A 68 2.64 9.51 -10.76
C HIS A 68 3.17 8.56 -11.83
N PHE A 69 2.60 7.36 -11.93
CA PHE A 69 3.03 6.35 -12.92
C PHE A 69 2.27 6.44 -14.26
N ALA A 70 1.20 7.23 -14.38
CA ALA A 70 0.24 7.14 -15.48
C ALA A 70 0.86 7.18 -16.89
N GLU A 71 1.89 8.02 -17.12
CA GLU A 71 2.59 8.08 -18.41
C GLU A 71 3.32 6.76 -18.75
N GLN A 72 3.88 6.09 -17.74
CA GLN A 72 4.62 4.83 -17.90
C GLN A 72 3.68 3.62 -18.09
N LEU A 73 2.42 3.75 -17.67
CA LEU A 73 1.41 2.70 -17.77
C LEU A 73 0.71 2.67 -19.13
N HIS A 74 0.94 3.67 -19.99
CA HIS A 74 0.26 3.75 -21.28
C HIS A 74 0.65 2.59 -22.20
N GLY A 75 -0.35 1.81 -22.64
CA GLY A 75 -0.16 0.66 -23.51
C GLY A 75 0.40 -0.60 -22.83
N ALA A 76 0.57 -0.57 -21.50
CA ALA A 76 1.03 -1.71 -20.71
C ALA A 76 -0.14 -2.52 -20.14
N ASP A 77 0.08 -3.82 -19.92
CA ASP A 77 -0.85 -4.68 -19.21
C ASP A 77 -0.70 -4.48 -17.69
N VAL A 78 -1.60 -3.68 -17.10
CA VAL A 78 -1.55 -3.32 -15.67
C VAL A 78 -2.48 -4.21 -14.84
N ALA A 79 -1.96 -4.79 -13.76
CA ALA A 79 -2.76 -5.45 -12.74
C ALA A 79 -2.71 -4.68 -11.41
N ILE A 80 -3.85 -4.55 -10.74
CA ILE A 80 -3.99 -3.86 -9.45
C ILE A 80 -4.57 -4.83 -8.44
N ILE A 81 -3.84 -5.12 -7.37
CA ILE A 81 -4.31 -5.89 -6.22
C ILE A 81 -4.84 -4.92 -5.16
N GLY A 82 -6.14 -5.01 -4.92
CA GLY A 82 -6.89 -4.13 -4.02
C GLY A 82 -7.61 -3.01 -4.77
N ARG A 83 -8.84 -2.70 -4.35
CA ARG A 83 -9.65 -1.63 -4.95
C ARG A 83 -9.24 -0.26 -4.42
N TYR A 84 -9.05 0.67 -5.34
CA TYR A 84 -8.84 2.10 -5.05
C TYR A 84 -10.03 2.90 -5.57
N PRO A 85 -10.91 3.45 -4.71
CA PRO A 85 -12.07 4.20 -5.16
C PRO A 85 -11.70 5.37 -6.09
N GLY A 86 -12.42 5.51 -7.21
CA GLY A 86 -12.18 6.54 -8.22
C GLY A 86 -11.16 6.19 -9.29
N ILE A 87 -10.57 4.98 -9.27
CA ILE A 87 -9.54 4.54 -10.22
C ILE A 87 -10.00 4.63 -11.69
N GLU A 88 -11.30 4.57 -11.95
CA GLU A 88 -11.92 4.75 -13.27
C GLU A 88 -11.58 6.10 -13.93
N TYR A 89 -11.09 7.07 -13.16
CA TYR A 89 -10.50 8.31 -13.66
C TYR A 89 -9.44 8.06 -14.75
N PHE A 90 -8.69 6.96 -14.64
CA PHE A 90 -7.61 6.61 -15.56
C PHE A 90 -8.02 5.75 -16.76
N ASP A 91 -9.32 5.43 -16.94
CA ASP A 91 -9.79 4.53 -18.01
C ASP A 91 -9.42 5.01 -19.43
N LYS A 92 -9.19 6.32 -19.60
CA LYS A 92 -8.75 6.92 -20.87
C LYS A 92 -7.23 7.02 -21.02
N GLN A 93 -6.48 6.76 -19.95
CA GLN A 93 -5.02 6.93 -19.91
C GLN A 93 -4.30 5.58 -20.03
N PHE A 94 -4.75 4.56 -19.30
CA PHE A 94 -4.20 3.21 -19.36
C PHE A 94 -5.27 2.15 -19.07
N SER A 95 -5.06 0.93 -19.56
CA SER A 95 -5.90 -0.22 -19.25
C SER A 95 -5.40 -0.93 -18.00
N TYR A 96 -6.32 -1.46 -17.20
CA TYR A 96 -5.94 -2.20 -15.99
C TYR A 96 -6.97 -3.27 -15.63
N THR A 97 -6.50 -4.29 -14.91
CA THR A 97 -7.34 -5.32 -14.29
C THR A 97 -7.24 -5.22 -12.77
N CYS A 98 -8.36 -4.92 -12.12
CA CYS A 98 -8.46 -4.89 -10.65
C CYS A 98 -8.80 -6.30 -10.12
N ILE A 99 -8.04 -6.76 -9.14
CA ILE A 99 -8.27 -8.01 -8.42
C ILE A 99 -8.53 -7.66 -6.95
N GLU A 100 -9.69 -8.06 -6.44
CA GLU A 100 -10.14 -7.74 -5.09
C GLU A 100 -10.83 -8.95 -4.46
N ARG A 101 -10.64 -9.12 -3.16
CA ARG A 101 -11.20 -10.24 -2.38
C ARG A 101 -12.71 -10.20 -2.31
N THR A 102 -13.27 -9.00 -2.25
CA THR A 102 -14.71 -8.74 -2.36
C THR A 102 -14.97 -7.97 -3.67
N PRO A 103 -14.96 -8.66 -4.82
CA PRO A 103 -15.05 -8.00 -6.12
C PRO A 103 -16.41 -7.31 -6.30
N GLN A 104 -16.41 -6.20 -7.04
CA GLN A 104 -17.58 -5.40 -7.39
C GLN A 104 -17.39 -4.89 -8.81
N GLY A 105 -18.49 -4.69 -9.54
CA GLY A 105 -18.44 -4.19 -10.90
C GLY A 105 -17.59 -5.09 -11.81
N ARG A 106 -16.49 -4.54 -12.34
CA ARG A 106 -15.57 -5.22 -13.27
C ARG A 106 -14.38 -5.91 -12.59
N ASP A 107 -14.31 -5.88 -11.26
CA ASP A 107 -13.19 -6.48 -10.54
C ASP A 107 -13.23 -8.00 -10.62
N LEU A 108 -12.04 -8.60 -10.66
CA LEU A 108 -11.87 -10.04 -10.62
C LEU A 108 -11.65 -10.54 -9.18
N PRO A 109 -12.05 -11.78 -8.85
CA PRO A 109 -11.77 -12.37 -7.54
C PRO A 109 -10.28 -12.72 -7.39
N ASP A 110 -9.80 -12.86 -6.14
CA ASP A 110 -8.41 -13.19 -5.80
C ASP A 110 -7.81 -14.35 -6.62
N ALA A 111 -8.61 -15.37 -6.94
CA ALA A 111 -8.18 -16.54 -7.72
C ALA A 111 -7.63 -16.16 -9.12
N ALA A 112 -8.11 -15.06 -9.71
CA ALA A 112 -7.68 -14.56 -11.01
C ALA A 112 -6.20 -14.12 -11.02
N ALA A 113 -5.61 -13.78 -9.86
CA ALA A 113 -4.22 -13.37 -9.76
C ALA A 113 -3.26 -14.40 -10.40
N ASN A 114 -3.55 -15.71 -10.27
CA ASN A 114 -2.72 -16.78 -10.84
C ASN A 114 -2.65 -16.77 -12.38
N TYR A 115 -3.61 -16.13 -13.03
CA TYR A 115 -3.71 -16.07 -14.49
C TYR A 115 -3.30 -14.71 -15.03
N ILE A 116 -3.60 -13.63 -14.29
CA ILE A 116 -3.36 -12.26 -14.73
C ILE A 116 -1.94 -11.80 -14.40
N LEU A 117 -1.46 -12.00 -13.17
CA LEU A 117 -0.17 -11.46 -12.74
C LEU A 117 1.04 -11.98 -13.55
N PRO A 118 1.10 -13.26 -13.97
CA PRO A 118 2.22 -13.75 -14.78
C PRO A 118 2.34 -13.12 -16.18
N GLN A 119 1.29 -12.43 -16.64
CA GLN A 119 1.21 -11.79 -17.96
C GLN A 119 1.26 -10.27 -17.88
N ALA A 120 1.23 -9.69 -16.67
CA ALA A 120 1.21 -8.24 -16.49
C ALA A 120 2.60 -7.63 -16.70
N ASP A 121 2.64 -6.44 -17.29
CA ASP A 121 3.84 -5.61 -17.37
C ASP A 121 4.08 -4.85 -16.06
N TRP A 122 2.98 -4.43 -15.41
CA TRP A 122 2.98 -3.69 -14.14
C TRP A 122 2.02 -4.31 -13.13
N VAL A 123 2.46 -4.44 -11.89
CA VAL A 123 1.62 -4.94 -10.79
C VAL A 123 1.68 -3.98 -9.60
N PHE A 124 0.54 -3.38 -9.28
CA PHE A 124 0.36 -2.57 -8.08
C PHE A 124 -0.22 -3.44 -6.98
N ILE A 125 0.51 -3.61 -5.88
CA ILE A 125 0.10 -4.46 -4.76
C ILE A 125 -0.21 -3.61 -3.53
N THR A 126 -1.43 -3.67 -3.03
CA THR A 126 -1.77 -3.08 -1.72
C THR A 126 -0.95 -3.71 -0.60
N ALA A 127 -0.38 -2.88 0.26
CA ALA A 127 0.36 -3.32 1.45
C ALA A 127 -0.55 -3.98 2.50
N SER A 128 -1.87 -3.87 2.37
CA SER A 128 -2.79 -4.68 3.18
C SER A 128 -2.63 -6.19 2.96
N SER A 129 -2.02 -6.61 1.83
CA SER A 129 -1.62 -8.01 1.57
C SER A 129 -0.66 -8.60 2.61
N LEU A 130 0.05 -7.76 3.38
CA LEU A 130 0.86 -8.18 4.53
C LEU A 130 -0.03 -8.73 5.66
N THR A 131 -1.14 -8.05 5.94
CA THR A 131 -2.05 -8.39 7.05
C THR A 131 -2.86 -9.65 6.79
N ASN A 132 -3.18 -9.94 5.52
CA ASN A 132 -3.93 -11.13 5.14
C ASN A 132 -3.04 -12.25 4.57
N LYS A 133 -1.70 -12.09 4.65
CA LYS A 133 -0.68 -13.10 4.32
C LYS A 133 -0.62 -13.52 2.84
N THR A 134 -1.12 -12.70 1.91
CA THR A 134 -1.09 -13.02 0.47
C THR A 134 0.14 -12.49 -0.25
N LEU A 135 0.86 -11.51 0.31
CA LEU A 135 1.98 -10.84 -0.37
C LEU A 135 3.03 -11.80 -0.97
N PRO A 136 3.55 -12.83 -0.27
CA PRO A 136 4.58 -13.70 -0.84
C PRO A 136 4.14 -14.41 -2.13
N HIS A 137 2.88 -14.86 -2.18
CA HIS A 137 2.32 -15.51 -3.38
C HIS A 137 2.13 -14.51 -4.52
N LEU A 138 1.64 -13.31 -4.22
CA LEU A 138 1.44 -12.25 -5.21
C LEU A 138 2.77 -11.80 -5.83
N LEU A 139 3.83 -11.63 -5.03
CA LEU A 139 5.17 -11.30 -5.51
C LEU A 139 5.74 -12.43 -6.38
N TRP A 140 5.55 -13.68 -5.98
CA TRP A 140 5.99 -14.82 -6.78
C TRP A 140 5.32 -14.86 -8.17
N LEU A 141 4.02 -14.57 -8.23
CA LEU A 141 3.28 -14.50 -9.49
C LEU A 141 3.71 -13.30 -10.36
N ALA A 142 4.02 -12.17 -9.72
CA ALA A 142 4.38 -10.91 -10.39
C ALA A 142 5.87 -10.79 -10.76
N ARG A 143 6.67 -11.83 -10.56
CA ARG A 143 8.15 -11.83 -10.73
C ARG A 143 8.70 -11.40 -12.11
N ASN A 144 7.84 -11.32 -13.12
CA ASN A 144 8.20 -10.89 -14.48
C ASN A 144 7.74 -9.46 -14.78
N ALA A 145 7.02 -8.82 -13.86
CA ALA A 145 6.45 -7.48 -14.00
C ALA A 145 7.29 -6.46 -13.25
N THR A 146 7.05 -5.17 -13.52
CA THR A 146 7.47 -4.10 -12.62
C THR A 146 6.48 -4.00 -11.46
N VAL A 147 6.96 -4.16 -10.22
CA VAL A 147 6.12 -4.26 -9.03
C VAL A 147 6.17 -2.98 -8.19
N VAL A 148 5.00 -2.43 -7.90
CA VAL A 148 4.81 -1.30 -6.98
C VAL A 148 4.08 -1.79 -5.72
N LEU A 149 4.81 -1.88 -4.60
CA LEU A 149 4.20 -2.17 -3.29
C LEU A 149 3.73 -0.86 -2.65
N MET A 150 2.43 -0.71 -2.45
CA MET A 150 1.84 0.59 -2.12
C MET A 150 0.84 0.58 -0.96
N GLY A 151 0.79 1.69 -0.22
CA GLY A 151 -0.19 1.94 0.83
C GLY A 151 0.42 2.17 2.21
N PRO A 152 -0.36 2.70 3.18
CA PRO A 152 0.15 3.14 4.48
C PRO A 152 0.61 2.00 5.39
N SER A 153 0.21 0.75 5.11
CA SER A 153 0.64 -0.43 5.87
C SER A 153 2.07 -0.89 5.51
N MET A 154 2.68 -0.32 4.47
CA MET A 154 3.99 -0.74 3.93
C MET A 154 5.15 -0.27 4.83
N PRO A 155 5.99 -1.19 5.35
CA PRO A 155 7.22 -0.82 6.06
C PRO A 155 8.30 -0.36 5.08
N TRP A 156 8.91 0.81 5.33
CA TRP A 156 9.98 1.38 4.51
C TRP A 156 11.31 0.62 4.65
N LEU A 157 11.44 -0.51 3.96
CA LEU A 157 12.58 -1.43 3.99
C LEU A 157 13.16 -1.61 2.58
N ALA A 158 14.49 -1.59 2.43
CA ALA A 158 15.13 -1.77 1.12
C ALA A 158 15.07 -3.24 0.67
N GLU A 159 15.00 -4.14 1.65
CA GLU A 159 14.97 -5.59 1.52
C GLU A 159 13.75 -6.09 0.73
N TRP A 160 12.73 -5.25 0.48
CA TRP A 160 11.66 -5.59 -0.45
C TRP A 160 12.18 -5.86 -1.87
N ALA A 161 13.30 -5.27 -2.27
CA ALA A 161 13.97 -5.54 -3.54
C ALA A 161 14.36 -7.02 -3.70
N ASP A 162 14.79 -7.67 -2.62
CA ASP A 162 15.17 -9.09 -2.61
C ASP A 162 13.98 -10.01 -2.91
N PHE A 163 12.75 -9.49 -2.81
CA PHE A 163 11.50 -10.18 -3.11
C PHE A 163 10.84 -9.72 -4.42
N GLY A 164 11.57 -8.98 -5.27
CA GLY A 164 11.08 -8.56 -6.59
C GLY A 164 10.16 -7.34 -6.56
N VAL A 165 10.29 -6.47 -5.54
CA VAL A 165 9.61 -5.16 -5.52
C VAL A 165 10.53 -4.10 -6.12
N ASP A 166 10.07 -3.42 -7.17
CA ASP A 166 10.85 -2.36 -7.84
C ASP A 166 10.61 -0.97 -7.24
N TYR A 167 9.39 -0.72 -6.74
CA TYR A 167 9.01 0.57 -6.18
C TYR A 167 8.26 0.41 -4.85
N LEU A 168 8.59 1.27 -3.89
CA LEU A 168 7.79 1.49 -2.70
C LEU A 168 6.99 2.77 -2.84
N ALA A 169 5.69 2.69 -2.60
CA ALA A 169 4.79 3.84 -2.57
C ALA A 169 4.04 3.89 -1.23
N GLY A 170 4.75 4.34 -0.19
CA GLY A 170 4.24 4.44 1.17
C GLY A 170 3.78 5.84 1.53
N VAL A 171 3.49 6.07 2.81
CA VAL A 171 3.18 7.41 3.33
C VAL A 171 4.30 7.93 4.24
N GLN A 172 4.44 9.25 4.29
CA GLN A 172 5.22 9.95 5.31
C GLN A 172 4.28 10.71 6.23
N VAL A 173 4.36 10.51 7.54
CA VAL A 173 3.57 11.30 8.49
C VAL A 173 4.15 12.71 8.58
N GLU A 174 3.41 13.70 8.11
CA GLU A 174 3.81 15.12 8.12
C GLU A 174 3.13 15.89 9.27
N ASP A 175 1.89 15.54 9.60
CA ASP A 175 1.16 16.09 10.74
C ASP A 175 0.61 14.95 11.63
N PRO A 176 1.37 14.54 12.67
CA PRO A 176 0.94 13.49 13.59
C PRO A 176 -0.35 13.81 14.35
N ALA A 177 -0.61 15.08 14.66
CA ALA A 177 -1.79 15.50 15.42
C ALA A 177 -3.04 15.40 14.55
N LEU A 178 -2.98 15.93 13.32
CA LEU A 178 -4.06 15.78 12.35
C LEU A 178 -4.29 14.31 11.98
N LEU A 179 -3.22 13.54 11.80
CA LEU A 179 -3.32 12.10 11.53
C LEU A 179 -4.11 11.41 12.65
N HIS A 180 -3.74 11.67 13.91
CA HIS A 180 -4.44 11.13 15.07
C HIS A 180 -5.94 11.51 15.09
N THR A 181 -6.28 12.76 14.78
CA THR A 181 -7.68 13.18 14.65
C THR A 181 -8.41 12.39 13.56
N ILE A 182 -7.85 12.30 12.35
CA ILE A 182 -8.49 11.62 11.22
C ILE A 182 -8.71 10.14 11.53
N ILE A 183 -7.71 9.43 12.07
CA ILE A 183 -7.85 8.01 12.41
C ILE A 183 -8.86 7.79 13.55
N SER A 184 -8.90 8.68 14.56
CA SER A 184 -9.84 8.56 15.67
C SER A 184 -11.32 8.72 15.24
N GLN A 185 -11.54 9.35 14.08
CA GLN A 185 -12.85 9.55 13.48
C GLN A 185 -13.15 8.57 12.33
N GLY A 186 -12.25 7.62 12.05
CA GLY A 186 -12.42 6.67 10.94
C GLY A 186 -12.36 7.31 9.55
N GLY A 187 -11.58 8.38 9.37
CA GLY A 187 -11.57 9.18 8.15
C GLY A 187 -11.00 8.52 6.89
N GLY A 188 -10.45 7.31 6.99
CA GLY A 188 -10.02 6.50 5.84
C GLY A 188 -8.98 7.20 4.97
N THR A 189 -9.28 7.38 3.68
CA THR A 189 -8.37 7.95 2.68
C THR A 189 -8.05 9.44 2.88
N LYS A 190 -8.77 10.14 3.76
CA LYS A 190 -8.51 11.55 4.09
C LYS A 190 -7.11 11.81 4.66
N ILE A 191 -6.43 10.77 5.14
CA ILE A 191 -5.05 10.91 5.64
C ILE A 191 -4.10 11.41 4.55
N PHE A 192 -4.35 11.07 3.27
CA PHE A 192 -3.41 11.33 2.18
C PHE A 192 -3.35 12.81 1.76
N ASP A 193 -4.37 13.60 2.08
CA ASP A 193 -4.46 15.00 1.61
C ASP A 193 -3.48 15.94 2.34
N ALA A 194 -3.19 15.66 3.61
CA ALA A 194 -2.38 16.56 4.44
C ALA A 194 -1.61 15.85 5.56
N ALA A 195 -2.21 14.85 6.21
CA ALA A 195 -1.62 14.27 7.41
C ALA A 195 -0.48 13.29 7.10
N ALA A 196 -0.66 12.49 6.06
CA ALA A 196 0.26 11.44 5.65
C ALA A 196 0.25 11.24 4.12
N PRO A 197 0.78 12.19 3.32
CA PRO A 197 0.83 12.07 1.87
C PRO A 197 1.73 10.93 1.40
N TYR A 198 1.50 10.47 0.16
CA TYR A 198 2.31 9.44 -0.46
C TYR A 198 3.73 9.95 -0.79
N ARG A 199 4.70 9.06 -0.59
CA ARG A 199 6.08 9.18 -1.08
C ARG A 199 6.39 7.95 -1.94
N VAL A 200 7.17 8.12 -3.00
CA VAL A 200 7.61 7.02 -3.87
C VAL A 200 9.13 6.97 -3.94
N ILE A 201 9.68 5.75 -3.91
CA ILE A 201 11.10 5.51 -4.19
C ILE A 201 11.24 4.25 -5.03
N LYS A 202 12.22 4.28 -5.95
CA LYS A 202 12.69 3.09 -6.65
C LYS A 202 13.73 2.38 -5.77
N LEU A 203 13.64 1.05 -5.67
CA LEU A 203 14.60 0.21 -4.95
C LEU A 203 15.78 -0.23 -5.82
#